data_AF-A0A1I6U1M3-F1
#
_entry.id   AF-A0A1I6U1M3-F1
#
_cell.length_a   1.000
_cell.length_b   1.000
_cell.length_c   1.000
_cell.angle_alpha   90.00
_cell.angle_beta   90.00
_cell.angle_gamma   90.00
#
_symmetry.space_group_name_H-M   'P 1'
#
loop_
_entity.id
_entity.type
_entity.pdbx_description
1 polymer ?
#
loop_
_entity_poly.entity_id
_entity_poly.type
_entity_poly.pdbx_seq_one_letter_code
_entity_poly.pdbx_strand_id
1 'polypeptide(L)'
;MEKYIKEQIRLCEKYKAEYVESPDNLKLGISQNVKNGKTPINGLRMPLEGDTTGWYIWAGEEMGLEPDFFIPLHVQHIDGWAPEVKKYLGLPPGWRFLIAGDYEDVWYDPNLLGEDLDIDEDAWEKQMLQEYGWYTHSILAEDNDHIHANYHTHGLAETYSHRDLQIVLNMDPEVAQDIFYTIVEKIKRGEKFEQGIEYNNIIEGYPIIMKSFKEMNREVLRILLPDERGFLPTHPDCSEDYKTQLDNIEN
;
A
#
# COMPACT_ATOMS: atom_id res chain seq x y z
N MET A 1 10.32 34.27 17.15
CA MET A 1 10.95 32.93 17.08
C MET A 1 10.86 32.22 18.44
N GLU A 2 11.57 32.68 19.49
CA GLU A 2 11.59 32.00 20.80
C GLU A 2 10.24 31.82 21.52
N LYS A 3 9.28 32.74 21.33
CA LYS A 3 7.95 32.62 21.95
C LYS A 3 7.17 31.41 21.41
N TYR A 4 7.21 31.18 20.11
CA TYR A 4 6.43 30.12 19.45
C TYR A 4 6.98 28.74 19.74
N ILE A 5 8.31 28.60 19.81
CA ILE A 5 8.95 27.33 20.19
C ILE A 5 8.50 26.92 21.60
N LYS A 6 8.43 27.86 22.55
CA LYS A 6 7.92 27.57 23.90
C LYS A 6 6.46 27.16 23.91
N GLU A 7 5.62 27.74 23.05
CA GLU A 7 4.21 27.35 22.91
C GLU A 7 4.07 25.96 22.29
N GLN A 8 4.86 25.65 21.26
CA GLN A 8 4.91 24.34 20.62
C GLN A 8 5.36 23.25 21.59
N ILE A 9 6.45 23.48 22.35
CA ILE A 9 6.94 22.52 23.36
C ILE A 9 5.86 22.25 24.41
N ARG A 10 5.22 23.31 24.94
CA ARG A 10 4.12 23.15 25.91
C ARG A 10 2.93 22.37 25.36
N LEU A 11 2.61 22.55 24.08
CA LEU A 11 1.57 21.78 23.41
C LEU A 11 1.98 20.30 23.32
N CYS A 12 3.21 20.01 22.89
CA CYS A 12 3.73 18.65 22.84
C CYS A 12 3.68 17.99 24.23
N GLU A 13 4.12 18.69 25.28
CA GLU A 13 4.03 18.24 26.68
C GLU A 13 2.59 17.94 27.11
N LYS A 14 1.61 18.81 26.77
CA LYS A 14 0.18 18.61 27.05
C LYS A 14 -0.31 17.26 26.50
N TYR A 15 0.15 16.87 25.32
CA TYR A 15 -0.25 15.64 24.63
C TYR A 15 0.74 14.48 24.80
N LYS A 16 1.79 14.65 25.61
CA LYS A 16 2.88 13.66 25.78
C LYS A 16 3.54 13.26 24.45
N ALA A 17 3.60 14.20 23.51
CA ALA A 17 4.26 14.04 22.23
C ALA A 17 5.72 14.52 22.31
N GLU A 18 6.59 13.96 21.47
CA GLU A 18 7.92 14.52 21.24
C GLU A 18 7.82 15.83 20.47
N TYR A 19 8.67 16.80 20.78
CA TYR A 19 8.79 18.02 19.97
C TYR A 19 9.67 17.75 18.75
N VAL A 20 9.11 17.93 17.56
CA VAL A 20 9.84 17.88 16.29
C VAL A 20 9.72 19.22 15.60
N GLU A 21 10.86 19.88 15.39
CA GLU A 21 10.91 21.21 14.81
C GLU A 21 10.33 21.24 13.39
N SER A 22 9.73 22.38 13.03
CA SER A 22 9.39 22.76 11.65
C SER A 22 10.22 24.01 11.29
N PRO A 23 11.42 23.84 10.69
CA PRO A 23 12.30 24.97 10.39
C PRO A 23 11.67 25.97 9.42
N ASP A 24 11.93 27.26 9.64
CA ASP A 24 11.33 28.38 8.89
C ASP A 24 11.59 28.31 7.37
N ASN A 25 12.69 27.67 6.95
CA ASN A 25 13.11 27.51 5.56
C ASN A 25 12.54 26.26 4.87
N LEU A 26 11.88 25.35 5.60
CA LEU A 26 11.19 24.20 5.00
C LEU A 26 9.74 24.56 4.64
N LYS A 27 9.13 23.71 3.80
CA LYS A 27 7.78 23.92 3.29
C LYS A 27 6.76 23.03 4.00
N LEU A 28 5.55 23.55 4.17
CA LEU A 28 4.34 22.78 4.45
C LEU A 28 3.42 22.80 3.22
N GLY A 29 2.59 21.77 3.05
CA GLY A 29 1.48 21.77 2.12
C GLY A 29 0.30 22.51 2.74
N ILE A 30 -0.26 23.50 2.05
CA ILE A 30 -1.44 24.23 2.51
C ILE A 30 -2.41 24.46 1.36
N SER A 31 -3.71 24.32 1.59
CA SER A 31 -4.71 24.59 0.56
C SER A 31 -5.20 26.04 0.60
N GLN A 32 -5.59 26.56 -0.56
CA GLN A 32 -5.98 27.96 -0.74
C GLN A 32 -7.20 28.37 0.13
N ASN A 33 -8.07 27.42 0.46
CA ASN A 33 -9.25 27.64 1.30
C ASN A 33 -8.91 28.07 2.74
N VAL A 34 -7.69 27.80 3.24
CA VAL A 34 -7.23 28.28 4.56
C VAL A 34 -7.11 29.79 4.54
N LYS A 35 -6.54 30.35 3.46
CA LYS A 35 -6.41 31.80 3.28
C LYS A 35 -7.76 32.51 3.17
N ASN A 36 -8.78 31.80 2.73
CA ASN A 36 -10.12 32.34 2.57
C ASN A 36 -10.91 32.38 3.90
N GLY A 37 -10.30 31.96 5.02
CA GLY A 37 -10.93 31.95 6.35
C GLY A 37 -12.02 30.90 6.52
N LYS A 38 -12.03 29.85 5.68
CA LYS A 38 -12.95 28.72 5.84
C LYS A 38 -12.59 27.95 7.12
N THR A 39 -13.59 27.35 7.75
CA THR A 39 -13.45 26.49 8.94
C THR A 39 -14.13 25.13 8.70
N PRO A 40 -13.77 24.06 9.42
CA PRO A 40 -12.64 23.94 10.35
C PRO A 40 -11.28 24.05 9.62
N ILE A 41 -10.20 24.41 10.32
CA ILE A 41 -8.83 24.22 9.82
C ILE A 41 -8.32 22.90 10.38
N ASN A 42 -7.89 22.03 9.50
CA ASN A 42 -7.35 20.73 9.81
C ASN A 42 -5.86 20.72 9.49
N GLY A 43 -5.10 19.92 10.22
CA GLY A 43 -3.74 19.57 9.85
C GLY A 43 -3.41 18.13 10.19
N LEU A 44 -2.54 17.56 9.37
CA LEU A 44 -1.91 16.27 9.63
C LEU A 44 -0.41 16.38 9.33
N ARG A 45 0.41 15.62 10.06
CA ARG A 45 1.86 15.57 9.83
C ARG A 45 2.28 14.17 9.40
N MET A 46 2.67 14.05 8.14
CA MET A 46 3.30 12.86 7.58
C MET A 46 4.79 12.80 7.95
N PRO A 47 5.47 11.65 7.77
CA PRO A 47 6.92 11.56 7.80
C PRO A 47 7.58 12.62 6.92
N LEU A 48 8.76 13.10 7.35
CA LEU A 48 9.47 14.17 6.66
C LEU A 48 10.08 13.63 5.36
N GLU A 49 9.84 14.33 4.25
CA GLU A 49 10.43 14.01 2.94
C GLU A 49 11.06 15.27 2.32
N GLY A 50 12.32 15.14 1.88
CA GLY A 50 13.03 16.18 1.13
C GLY A 50 13.11 17.53 1.86
N ASP A 51 12.56 18.59 1.25
CA ASP A 51 12.56 19.96 1.75
C ASP A 51 11.24 20.37 2.45
N THR A 52 10.45 19.38 2.89
CA THR A 52 9.15 19.59 3.55
C THR A 52 9.20 19.30 5.05
N THR A 53 8.20 19.80 5.79
CA THR A 53 8.01 19.53 7.21
C THR A 53 7.08 18.34 7.49
N GLY A 54 6.48 17.77 6.43
CA GLY A 54 5.43 16.75 6.50
C GLY A 54 4.02 17.28 6.79
N TRP A 55 3.87 18.58 7.08
CA TRP A 55 2.55 19.17 7.37
C TRP A 55 1.70 19.35 6.11
N TYR A 56 0.45 18.90 6.18
CA TYR A 56 -0.61 19.19 5.24
C TYR A 56 -1.77 19.86 5.97
N ILE A 57 -2.13 21.09 5.56
CA ILE A 57 -3.12 21.93 6.26
C ILE A 57 -4.21 22.37 5.29
N TRP A 58 -5.47 22.17 5.66
CA TRP A 58 -6.61 22.55 4.83
C TRP A 58 -7.80 23.08 5.63
N ALA A 59 -8.72 23.76 4.94
CA ALA A 59 -9.94 24.27 5.55
C ALA A 59 -11.24 23.70 4.97
N GLY A 60 -12.19 23.36 5.83
CA GLY A 60 -13.46 22.71 5.51
C GLY A 60 -13.53 21.27 6.00
N GLU A 61 -14.72 20.68 5.88
CA GLU A 61 -14.99 19.30 6.35
C GLU A 61 -14.30 18.24 5.48
N GLU A 62 -14.14 18.52 4.19
CA GLU A 62 -13.54 17.60 3.23
C GLU A 62 -12.16 18.08 2.76
N MET A 63 -11.20 17.16 2.70
CA MET A 63 -9.92 17.36 2.02
C MET A 63 -10.13 17.19 0.52
N GLY A 64 -9.58 18.11 -0.30
CA GLY A 64 -9.64 17.97 -1.75
C GLY A 64 -8.72 16.85 -2.24
N LEU A 65 -9.15 16.18 -3.32
CA LEU A 65 -8.41 15.08 -3.95
C LEU A 65 -7.64 15.50 -5.21
N GLU A 66 -7.76 16.77 -5.59
CA GLU A 66 -7.11 17.29 -6.80
C GLU A 66 -5.59 17.34 -6.62
N PRO A 67 -4.78 17.01 -7.65
CA PRO A 67 -3.32 16.96 -7.55
C PRO A 67 -2.65 18.27 -7.11
N ASP A 68 -3.30 19.41 -7.32
CA ASP A 68 -2.82 20.75 -6.97
C ASP A 68 -3.53 21.34 -5.73
N PHE A 69 -4.27 20.51 -4.98
CA PHE A 69 -5.02 20.96 -3.81
C PHE A 69 -4.14 21.59 -2.73
N PHE A 70 -2.95 21.02 -2.50
CA PHE A 70 -1.95 21.57 -1.59
C PHE A 70 -0.87 22.32 -2.38
N ILE A 71 -0.63 23.57 -2.00
CA ILE A 71 0.48 24.36 -2.51
C ILE A 71 1.59 24.45 -1.45
N PRO A 72 2.87 24.53 -1.86
CA PRO A 72 3.97 24.68 -0.91
C PRO A 72 4.00 26.08 -0.31
N LEU A 73 4.07 26.16 1.02
CA LEU A 73 4.27 27.40 1.77
C LEU A 73 5.45 27.23 2.73
N HIS A 74 6.43 28.13 2.69
CA HIS A 74 7.50 28.14 3.69
C HIS A 74 6.91 28.44 5.09
N VAL A 75 7.39 27.74 6.11
CA VAL A 75 6.91 27.87 7.50
C VAL A 75 6.93 29.33 7.98
N GLN A 76 7.95 30.12 7.62
CA GLN A 76 8.03 31.53 7.97
C GLN A 76 6.82 32.39 7.51
N HIS A 77 6.06 31.95 6.50
CA HIS A 77 4.93 32.68 5.95
C HIS A 77 3.58 32.30 6.57
N ILE A 78 3.52 31.32 7.49
CA ILE A 78 2.26 30.83 8.06
C ILE A 78 1.49 31.92 8.82
N ASP A 79 2.20 32.87 9.44
CA ASP A 79 1.59 33.99 10.17
C ASP A 79 0.74 34.88 9.26
N GLY A 80 1.05 34.91 7.95
CA GLY A 80 0.27 35.65 6.94
C GLY A 80 -0.93 34.88 6.39
N TRP A 81 -1.12 33.63 6.79
CA TRP A 81 -2.20 32.74 6.34
C TRP A 81 -3.14 32.34 7.48
N ALA A 82 -2.59 31.72 8.52
CA ALA A 82 -3.32 31.20 9.67
C ALA A 82 -2.39 31.18 10.90
N PRO A 83 -2.17 32.32 11.58
CA PRO A 83 -1.28 32.41 12.73
C PRO A 83 -1.67 31.45 13.88
N GLU A 84 -2.94 31.12 14.00
CA GLU A 84 -3.48 30.15 14.97
C GLU A 84 -2.92 28.72 14.79
N VAL A 85 -2.43 28.37 13.60
CA VAL A 85 -1.86 27.06 13.31
C VAL A 85 -0.45 26.89 13.89
N LYS A 86 0.28 28.00 14.11
CA LYS A 86 1.72 27.96 14.40
C LYS A 86 2.09 27.17 15.65
N LYS A 87 1.22 27.13 16.66
CA LYS A 87 1.44 26.37 17.90
C LYS A 87 1.43 24.85 17.68
N TYR A 88 0.80 24.34 16.63
CA TYR A 88 0.75 22.90 16.32
C TYR A 88 1.99 22.39 15.58
N LEU A 89 2.74 23.28 14.91
CA LEU A 89 3.83 22.88 14.01
C LEU A 89 5.03 22.18 14.70
N GLY A 90 5.03 22.07 16.03
CA GLY A 90 6.00 21.28 16.78
C GLY A 90 5.58 19.83 17.05
N LEU A 91 4.31 19.46 16.81
CA LEU A 91 3.84 18.08 17.00
C LEU A 91 4.54 17.14 16.00
N PRO A 92 4.96 15.92 16.38
CA PRO A 92 5.73 15.04 15.52
C PRO A 92 4.88 14.44 14.39
N PRO A 93 5.49 13.79 13.39
CA PRO A 93 4.75 12.95 12.45
C PRO A 93 3.79 11.99 13.18
N GLY A 94 2.65 11.68 12.57
CA GLY A 94 1.60 10.88 13.22
C GLY A 94 0.57 11.70 13.98
N TRP A 95 0.64 13.04 13.95
CA TRP A 95 -0.29 13.89 14.70
C TRP A 95 -1.21 14.70 13.81
N ARG A 96 -2.41 14.93 14.33
CA ARG A 96 -3.47 15.72 13.71
C ARG A 96 -3.96 16.81 14.64
N PHE A 97 -4.49 17.86 14.04
CA PHE A 97 -5.27 18.86 14.75
C PHE A 97 -6.49 19.28 13.92
N LEU A 98 -7.52 19.74 14.61
CA LEU A 98 -8.70 20.38 14.04
C LEU A 98 -9.07 21.57 14.91
N ILE A 99 -9.24 22.74 14.30
CA ILE A 99 -9.72 23.94 14.98
C ILE A 99 -10.93 24.55 14.27
N ALA A 100 -11.92 24.97 15.05
CA ALA A 100 -13.13 25.64 14.56
C ALA A 100 -13.64 26.64 15.61
N GLY A 101 -13.18 27.89 15.52
CA GLY A 101 -13.48 28.89 16.54
C GLY A 101 -12.90 28.50 17.90
N ASP A 102 -13.77 28.29 18.89
CA ASP A 102 -13.38 27.88 20.25
C ASP A 102 -13.18 26.36 20.39
N TYR A 103 -13.51 25.58 19.36
CA TYR A 103 -13.28 24.14 19.34
C TYR A 103 -11.84 23.83 18.89
N GLU A 104 -11.14 23.02 19.68
CA GLU A 104 -9.80 22.50 19.40
C GLU A 104 -9.80 21.00 19.69
N ASP A 105 -9.35 20.21 18.72
CA ASP A 105 -9.01 18.81 18.90
C ASP A 105 -7.60 18.53 18.36
N VAL A 106 -6.85 17.69 19.06
CA VAL A 106 -5.48 17.29 18.73
C VAL A 106 -5.30 15.85 19.17
N TRP A 107 -4.92 14.98 18.24
CA TRP A 107 -4.81 13.56 18.50
C TRP A 107 -3.68 12.92 17.68
N TYR A 108 -3.22 11.78 18.17
CA TYR A 108 -2.31 10.90 17.46
C TYR A 108 -3.11 10.00 16.52
N ASP A 109 -2.68 9.94 15.26
CA ASP A 109 -3.23 9.10 14.19
C ASP A 109 -2.09 8.21 13.63
N PRO A 110 -1.97 6.95 14.08
CA PRO A 110 -0.90 6.06 13.66
C PRO A 110 -0.92 5.78 12.15
N ASN A 111 -2.09 5.88 11.50
CA ASN A 111 -2.25 5.64 10.05
C ASN A 111 -1.45 6.62 9.18
N LEU A 112 -0.93 7.73 9.75
CA LEU A 112 -0.12 8.71 9.02
C LEU A 112 1.35 8.34 8.91
N LEU A 113 1.87 7.43 9.74
CA LEU A 113 3.31 7.18 9.81
C LEU A 113 3.83 6.20 8.78
N GLY A 114 2.95 5.55 8.00
CA GLY A 114 3.37 4.51 7.06
C GLY A 114 4.04 3.30 7.72
N GLU A 115 4.24 3.32 9.05
CA GLU A 115 4.66 2.18 9.86
C GLU A 115 3.45 1.36 10.36
N ASP A 116 2.26 1.56 9.78
CA ASP A 116 1.03 0.76 9.99
C ASP A 116 -0.01 1.06 8.86
N LEU A 117 0.43 0.98 7.60
CA LEU A 117 -0.44 0.52 6.51
C LEU A 117 0.07 -0.84 6.03
N ASP A 118 0.63 -1.66 6.92
CA ASP A 118 -0.16 -2.78 7.41
C ASP A 118 -1.62 -2.37 7.62
N ILE A 119 -2.43 -2.51 6.57
CA ILE A 119 -3.70 -3.21 6.79
C ILE A 119 -3.27 -4.39 7.64
N ASP A 120 -3.55 -4.42 8.96
CA ASP A 120 -3.09 -5.49 9.87
C ASP A 120 -3.16 -6.79 9.05
N GLU A 121 -2.00 -7.24 8.53
CA GLU A 121 -2.02 -8.14 7.37
C GLU A 121 -2.72 -9.40 7.86
N ASP A 122 -2.42 -9.78 9.10
CA ASP A 122 -3.16 -10.78 9.82
C ASP A 122 -4.67 -10.51 9.89
N ALA A 123 -5.15 -9.29 10.16
CA ALA A 123 -6.59 -8.98 10.19
C ALA A 123 -7.26 -9.03 8.81
N TRP A 124 -6.66 -8.49 7.77
CA TRP A 124 -7.23 -8.58 6.42
C TRP A 124 -7.14 -9.99 5.87
N GLU A 125 -6.03 -10.69 6.08
CA GLU A 125 -5.88 -12.10 5.75
C GLU A 125 -6.93 -12.93 6.51
N LYS A 126 -7.09 -12.71 7.83
CA LYS A 126 -8.16 -13.36 8.61
C LYS A 126 -9.53 -13.03 8.06
N GLN A 127 -9.80 -11.78 7.67
CA GLN A 127 -11.08 -11.38 7.09
C GLN A 127 -11.32 -12.09 5.76
N MET A 128 -10.34 -12.09 4.85
CA MET A 128 -10.47 -12.74 3.54
C MET A 128 -10.62 -14.25 3.67
N LEU A 129 -9.88 -14.88 4.58
CA LEU A 129 -10.06 -16.29 4.91
C LEU A 129 -11.44 -16.55 5.53
N GLN A 130 -11.96 -15.66 6.36
CA GLN A 130 -13.29 -15.82 6.97
C GLN A 130 -14.42 -15.64 5.95
N GLU A 131 -14.33 -14.65 5.08
CA GLU A 131 -15.39 -14.25 4.15
C GLU A 131 -15.37 -15.09 2.87
N TYR A 132 -14.17 -15.31 2.33
CA TYR A 132 -13.97 -15.97 1.04
C TYR A 132 -13.25 -17.31 1.17
N GLY A 133 -12.57 -17.60 2.28
CA GLY A 133 -11.83 -18.85 2.46
C GLY A 133 -10.47 -18.90 1.75
N TRP A 134 -10.05 -17.80 1.12
CA TRP A 134 -8.76 -17.67 0.45
C TRP A 134 -8.42 -16.21 0.22
N TYR A 135 -7.14 -15.91 -0.04
CA TYR A 135 -6.66 -14.62 -0.52
C TYR A 135 -5.42 -14.79 -1.40
N THR A 136 -5.01 -13.71 -2.08
CA THR A 136 -3.76 -13.63 -2.84
C THR A 136 -2.78 -12.72 -2.10
N HIS A 137 -1.52 -13.16 -2.02
CA HIS A 137 -0.39 -12.38 -1.55
C HIS A 137 0.57 -12.12 -2.74
N SER A 138 1.13 -10.91 -2.78
CA SER A 138 1.91 -10.42 -3.92
C SER A 138 3.25 -9.88 -3.44
N ILE A 139 4.34 -10.51 -3.86
CA ILE A 139 5.70 -10.01 -3.67
C ILE A 139 6.19 -9.49 -5.02
N LEU A 140 6.35 -8.18 -5.16
CA LEU A 140 6.79 -7.58 -6.41
C LEU A 140 8.26 -7.91 -6.67
N ALA A 141 8.67 -7.91 -7.94
CA ALA A 141 10.05 -8.17 -8.31
C ALA A 141 11.01 -7.16 -7.64
N GLU A 142 10.60 -5.89 -7.55
CA GLU A 142 11.41 -4.83 -6.92
C GLU A 142 11.63 -5.01 -5.41
N ASP A 143 10.70 -5.69 -4.74
CA ASP A 143 10.77 -6.03 -3.31
C ASP A 143 11.42 -7.39 -3.04
N ASN A 144 11.85 -8.09 -4.10
CA ASN A 144 12.48 -9.41 -4.05
C ASN A 144 13.93 -9.37 -4.55
N ASP A 145 14.18 -9.83 -5.78
CA ASP A 145 15.52 -9.92 -6.40
C ASP A 145 15.64 -9.09 -7.69
N HIS A 146 14.68 -8.21 -7.94
CA HIS A 146 14.49 -7.39 -9.14
C HIS A 146 14.24 -8.17 -10.43
N ILE A 147 14.07 -9.49 -10.37
CA ILE A 147 13.79 -10.36 -11.52
C ILE A 147 12.42 -11.02 -11.36
N HIS A 148 12.13 -11.54 -10.18
CA HIS A 148 10.98 -12.41 -9.95
C HIS A 148 9.97 -11.75 -9.04
N ALA A 149 8.81 -11.41 -9.60
CA ALA A 149 7.61 -11.25 -8.79
C ALA A 149 7.08 -12.64 -8.42
N ASN A 150 6.57 -12.79 -7.20
CA ASN A 150 6.00 -14.02 -6.68
C ASN A 150 4.59 -13.72 -6.14
N TYR A 151 3.60 -14.16 -6.90
CA TYR A 151 2.20 -14.09 -6.54
C TYR A 151 1.73 -15.46 -6.11
N HIS A 152 1.03 -15.56 -4.99
CA HIS A 152 0.54 -16.86 -4.54
C HIS A 152 -0.74 -16.74 -3.71
N THR A 153 -1.51 -17.82 -3.67
CA THR A 153 -2.71 -17.89 -2.85
C THR A 153 -2.42 -18.48 -1.47
N HIS A 154 -3.35 -18.23 -0.55
CA HIS A 154 -3.45 -18.92 0.74
C HIS A 154 -4.88 -19.38 0.97
N GLY A 155 -5.05 -20.47 1.74
CA GLY A 155 -6.35 -20.97 2.20
C GLY A 155 -7.06 -21.94 1.26
N LEU A 156 -6.55 -22.16 0.04
CA LEU A 156 -7.21 -23.08 -0.90
C LEU A 156 -7.16 -24.54 -0.40
N ALA A 157 -6.08 -24.91 0.30
CA ALA A 157 -5.90 -26.27 0.79
C ALA A 157 -6.91 -26.59 1.89
N GLU A 158 -7.10 -25.65 2.82
CA GLU A 158 -7.98 -25.77 3.97
C GLU A 158 -9.46 -25.67 3.57
N THR A 159 -9.80 -24.71 2.71
CA THR A 159 -11.20 -24.40 2.39
C THR A 159 -11.73 -25.26 1.24
N TYR A 160 -10.91 -25.49 0.20
CA TYR A 160 -11.37 -26.09 -1.06
C TYR A 160 -10.70 -27.43 -1.38
N SER A 161 -9.88 -27.97 -0.48
CA SER A 161 -9.14 -29.22 -0.70
C SER A 161 -8.31 -29.20 -2.00
N HIS A 162 -7.76 -28.03 -2.32
CA HIS A 162 -6.93 -27.80 -3.50
C HIS A 162 -5.64 -27.12 -3.08
N ARG A 163 -4.50 -27.48 -3.67
CA ARG A 163 -3.24 -26.81 -3.33
C ARG A 163 -3.31 -25.31 -3.63
N ASP A 164 -2.63 -24.52 -2.82
CA ASP A 164 -2.41 -23.11 -3.14
C ASP A 164 -1.70 -22.97 -4.49
N LEU A 165 -2.05 -21.92 -5.21
CA LEU A 165 -1.56 -21.61 -6.54
C LEU A 165 -0.44 -20.58 -6.44
N GLN A 166 0.48 -20.60 -7.41
CA GLN A 166 1.58 -19.64 -7.49
C GLN A 166 1.82 -19.20 -8.94
N ILE A 167 2.22 -17.95 -9.16
CA ILE A 167 2.77 -17.42 -10.40
C ILE A 167 4.09 -16.73 -10.06
N VAL A 168 5.17 -17.08 -10.76
CA VAL A 168 6.50 -16.47 -10.58
C VAL A 168 6.94 -15.84 -11.89
N LEU A 169 6.45 -14.64 -12.17
CA LEU A 169 6.73 -13.90 -13.40
C LEU A 169 6.59 -12.41 -13.09
N ASN A 170 7.56 -11.59 -13.49
CA ASN A 170 7.42 -10.14 -13.37
C ASN A 170 6.36 -9.63 -14.37
N MET A 171 5.14 -9.44 -13.88
CA MET A 171 3.97 -9.04 -14.65
C MET A 171 3.07 -8.15 -13.81
N ASP A 172 2.05 -7.56 -14.44
CA ASP A 172 1.03 -6.76 -13.77
C ASP A 172 0.29 -7.60 -12.69
N PRO A 173 0.26 -7.16 -11.41
CA PRO A 173 -0.44 -7.84 -10.34
C PRO A 173 -1.94 -8.07 -10.61
N GLU A 174 -2.62 -7.14 -11.31
CA GLU A 174 -4.05 -7.28 -11.63
C GLU A 174 -4.28 -8.49 -12.55
N VAL A 175 -3.37 -8.73 -13.49
CA VAL A 175 -3.44 -9.87 -14.41
C VAL A 175 -3.20 -11.18 -13.66
N ALA A 176 -2.24 -11.22 -12.74
CA ALA A 176 -2.02 -12.40 -11.90
C ALA A 176 -3.25 -12.71 -11.04
N GLN A 177 -3.86 -11.67 -10.45
CA GLN A 177 -5.08 -11.78 -9.65
C GLN A 177 -6.27 -12.33 -10.47
N ASP A 178 -6.48 -11.83 -11.69
CA ASP A 178 -7.56 -12.31 -12.57
C ASP A 178 -7.39 -13.80 -12.95
N ILE A 179 -6.16 -14.23 -13.19
CA ILE A 179 -5.84 -15.64 -13.46
C ILE A 179 -6.18 -16.50 -12.23
N PHE A 180 -5.75 -16.10 -11.02
CA PHE A 180 -6.10 -16.83 -9.80
C PHE A 180 -7.60 -16.87 -9.59
N TYR A 181 -8.30 -15.73 -9.71
CA TYR A 181 -9.75 -15.67 -9.55
C TYR A 181 -10.46 -16.64 -10.50
N THR A 182 -10.05 -16.65 -11.78
CA THR A 182 -10.60 -17.56 -12.79
C THR A 182 -10.44 -19.02 -12.41
N ILE A 183 -9.26 -19.42 -11.93
CA ILE A 183 -8.97 -20.80 -11.53
C ILE A 183 -9.71 -21.14 -10.23
N VAL A 184 -9.74 -20.24 -9.24
CA VAL A 184 -10.42 -20.46 -7.96
C VAL A 184 -11.93 -20.57 -8.13
N GLU A 185 -12.55 -19.80 -9.01
CA GLU A 185 -13.98 -19.96 -9.33
C GLU A 185 -14.30 -21.32 -9.96
N LYS A 186 -13.37 -21.89 -10.73
CA LYS A 186 -13.48 -23.26 -11.25
C LYS A 186 -13.31 -24.29 -10.14
N ILE A 187 -12.34 -24.10 -9.24
CA ILE A 187 -12.14 -24.95 -8.06
C ILE A 187 -13.39 -24.97 -7.18
N LYS A 188 -14.00 -23.81 -6.92
CA LYS A 188 -15.26 -23.69 -6.16
C LYS A 188 -16.42 -24.46 -6.80
N ARG A 189 -16.42 -24.62 -8.13
CA ARG A 189 -17.40 -25.44 -8.88
C ARG A 189 -17.06 -26.93 -8.88
N GLY A 190 -15.96 -27.33 -8.23
CA GLY A 190 -15.51 -28.71 -8.08
C GLY A 190 -14.48 -29.16 -9.12
N GLU A 191 -13.98 -28.27 -9.97
CA GLU A 191 -12.85 -28.60 -10.84
C GLU A 191 -11.58 -28.82 -10.01
N LYS A 192 -10.72 -29.74 -10.45
CA LYS A 192 -9.41 -29.98 -9.82
C LYS A 192 -8.31 -29.77 -10.85
N PHE A 193 -7.28 -29.04 -10.45
CA PHE A 193 -6.11 -28.83 -11.27
C PHE A 193 -4.94 -29.68 -10.79
N GLU A 194 -4.22 -30.23 -11.75
CA GLU A 194 -3.13 -31.16 -11.52
C GLU A 194 -1.91 -30.73 -12.34
N GLN A 195 -0.73 -31.06 -11.82
CA GLN A 195 0.51 -30.77 -12.53
C GLN A 195 0.62 -31.59 -13.83
N GLY A 196 1.28 -31.01 -14.84
CA GLY A 196 1.56 -31.70 -16.10
C GLY A 196 0.38 -31.77 -17.09
N ILE A 197 -0.77 -31.19 -16.75
CA ILE A 197 -1.92 -31.06 -17.65
C ILE A 197 -1.93 -29.66 -18.27
N GLU A 198 -2.10 -29.58 -19.59
CA GLU A 198 -2.31 -28.33 -20.29
C GLU A 198 -3.79 -27.90 -20.20
N TYR A 199 -4.04 -26.68 -19.72
CA TYR A 199 -5.37 -26.08 -19.62
C TYR A 199 -5.49 -24.92 -20.61
N ASN A 200 -6.49 -24.99 -21.49
CA ASN A 200 -6.71 -24.03 -22.58
C ASN A 200 -7.92 -23.11 -22.35
N ASN A 201 -8.55 -23.20 -21.18
CA ASN A 201 -9.79 -22.51 -20.84
C ASN A 201 -9.62 -21.57 -19.63
N ILE A 202 -8.38 -21.14 -19.38
CA ILE A 202 -8.03 -20.18 -18.33
C ILE A 202 -7.72 -18.82 -18.95
N ILE A 203 -6.78 -18.79 -19.91
CA ILE A 203 -6.45 -17.61 -20.70
C ILE A 203 -6.93 -17.86 -22.13
N GLU A 204 -7.74 -16.95 -22.66
CA GLU A 204 -8.32 -17.13 -23.99
C GLU A 204 -7.21 -17.20 -25.06
N GLY A 205 -7.16 -18.32 -25.77
CA GLY A 205 -6.19 -18.54 -26.85
C GLY A 205 -4.80 -19.00 -26.41
N TYR A 206 -4.55 -19.16 -25.11
CA TYR A 206 -3.22 -19.49 -24.57
C TYR A 206 -3.27 -20.69 -23.61
N PRO A 207 -2.44 -21.73 -23.83
CA PRO A 207 -2.34 -22.84 -22.90
C PRO A 207 -1.59 -22.41 -21.63
N ILE A 208 -2.03 -22.86 -20.47
CA ILE A 208 -1.21 -22.87 -19.25
C ILE A 208 -0.87 -24.31 -18.88
N ILE A 209 0.23 -24.52 -18.18
CA ILE A 209 0.54 -25.80 -17.53
C ILE A 209 0.87 -25.55 -16.07
N MET A 210 0.55 -26.50 -15.20
CA MET A 210 0.88 -26.40 -13.79
C MET A 210 2.00 -27.35 -13.40
N LYS A 211 2.82 -26.97 -12.42
CA LYS A 211 3.91 -27.79 -11.88
C LYS A 211 4.02 -27.62 -10.37
N SER A 212 4.31 -28.70 -9.65
CA SER A 212 4.51 -28.62 -8.20
C SER A 212 5.84 -27.95 -7.87
N PHE A 213 5.81 -26.98 -6.97
CA PHE A 213 6.97 -26.33 -6.37
C PHE A 213 6.84 -26.31 -4.86
N LYS A 214 7.97 -26.08 -4.18
CA LYS A 214 8.00 -25.94 -2.73
C LYS A 214 8.21 -24.46 -2.40
N GLU A 215 7.24 -23.87 -1.71
CA GLU A 215 7.31 -22.51 -1.17
C GLU A 215 7.57 -22.66 0.35
N MET A 216 8.75 -22.27 0.82
CA MET A 216 9.21 -22.52 2.19
C MET A 216 8.98 -23.98 2.67
N ASN A 217 7.89 -24.20 3.42
CA ASN A 217 7.50 -25.46 4.04
C ASN A 217 6.22 -26.08 3.44
N ARG A 218 5.61 -25.47 2.41
CA ARG A 218 4.39 -25.96 1.74
C ARG A 218 4.63 -26.31 0.27
N GLU A 219 3.84 -27.25 -0.24
CA GLU A 219 3.78 -27.53 -1.68
C GLU A 219 2.71 -26.66 -2.32
N VAL A 220 3.10 -25.89 -3.33
CA VAL A 220 2.21 -25.07 -4.16
C VAL A 220 2.15 -25.63 -5.58
N LEU A 221 1.08 -25.29 -6.28
CA LEU A 221 0.89 -25.63 -7.68
C LEU A 221 1.15 -24.35 -8.52
N ARG A 222 2.37 -24.24 -9.06
CA ARG A 222 2.77 -23.09 -9.86
C ARG A 222 2.15 -23.17 -11.24
N ILE A 223 1.49 -22.10 -11.64
CA ILE A 223 0.95 -21.85 -12.96
C ILE A 223 2.09 -21.32 -13.83
N LEU A 224 2.40 -22.02 -14.91
CA LEU A 224 3.37 -21.62 -15.91
C LEU A 224 2.62 -21.03 -17.10
N LEU A 225 2.84 -19.73 -17.31
CA LEU A 225 2.22 -18.93 -18.35
C LEU A 225 3.08 -18.94 -19.62
N PRO A 226 2.45 -18.99 -20.81
CA PRO A 226 3.17 -18.92 -22.07
C PRO A 226 3.62 -17.49 -22.36
N ASP A 227 4.64 -17.36 -23.20
CA ASP A 227 5.01 -16.06 -23.76
C ASP A 227 3.96 -15.54 -24.76
N GLU A 228 4.15 -14.32 -25.27
CA GLU A 228 3.22 -13.67 -26.20
C GLU A 228 2.91 -14.49 -27.47
N ARG A 229 3.80 -15.43 -27.84
CA ARG A 229 3.65 -16.33 -28.99
C ARG A 229 2.96 -17.64 -28.65
N GLY A 230 2.63 -17.87 -27.38
CA GLY A 230 1.99 -19.09 -26.89
C GLY A 230 2.96 -20.19 -26.46
N PHE A 231 4.26 -19.90 -26.38
CA PHE A 231 5.24 -20.90 -25.96
C PHE A 231 5.33 -20.96 -24.43
N LEU A 232 5.02 -22.11 -23.86
CA LEU A 232 5.20 -22.39 -22.43
C LEU A 232 6.70 -22.33 -22.04
N PRO A 233 7.05 -22.07 -20.77
CA PRO A 233 8.43 -21.95 -20.30
C PRO A 233 9.30 -23.18 -20.56
N THR A 234 8.68 -24.36 -20.69
CA THR A 234 9.35 -25.62 -21.03
C THR A 234 9.67 -25.76 -22.52
N HIS A 235 9.12 -24.90 -23.38
CA HIS A 235 9.37 -24.93 -24.81
C HIS A 235 10.71 -24.27 -25.15
N PRO A 236 11.57 -24.88 -26.01
CA PRO A 236 12.89 -24.34 -26.32
C PRO A 236 12.87 -22.90 -26.84
N ASP A 237 11.87 -22.58 -27.67
CA ASP A 237 11.71 -21.27 -28.29
C ASP A 237 11.00 -20.24 -27.41
N CYS A 238 10.62 -20.58 -26.16
CA CYS A 238 10.02 -19.63 -25.23
C CYS A 238 10.99 -18.47 -24.93
N SER A 239 10.45 -17.27 -24.74
CA SER A 239 11.22 -16.09 -24.37
C SER A 239 11.95 -16.28 -23.03
N GLU A 240 13.20 -15.83 -22.93
CA GLU A 240 14.04 -16.09 -21.74
C GLU A 240 13.42 -15.53 -20.45
N ASP A 241 12.79 -14.35 -20.51
CA ASP A 241 12.12 -13.75 -19.36
C ASP A 241 10.97 -14.64 -18.84
N TYR A 242 10.29 -15.39 -19.71
CA TYR A 242 9.25 -16.34 -19.31
C TYR A 242 9.81 -17.66 -18.80
N LYS A 243 11.05 -18.03 -19.16
CA LYS A 243 11.72 -19.23 -18.65
C LYS A 243 12.06 -19.13 -17.17
N THR A 244 12.22 -17.91 -16.65
CA THR A 244 12.44 -17.63 -15.21
C THR A 244 11.36 -18.23 -14.30
N GLN A 245 10.15 -18.46 -14.82
CA GLN A 245 9.07 -19.15 -14.10
C GLN A 245 9.45 -20.56 -13.59
N LEU A 246 10.47 -21.18 -14.20
CA LEU A 246 10.99 -22.50 -13.83
C LEU A 246 12.00 -22.46 -12.68
N ASP A 247 12.45 -21.27 -12.28
CA ASP A 247 13.47 -21.12 -11.26
C ASP A 247 12.92 -21.51 -9.89
N ASN A 248 13.76 -22.19 -9.09
CA ASN A 248 13.42 -22.51 -7.71
C ASN A 248 13.79 -21.31 -6.84
N ILE A 249 12.79 -20.46 -6.61
CA ILE A 249 12.90 -19.33 -5.71
C ILE A 249 12.33 -19.79 -4.37
N GLU A 250 13.20 -19.87 -3.36
CA GLU A 250 12.78 -20.04 -1.97
C GLU A 250 12.61 -18.64 -1.38
N ASN A 251 11.40 -18.10 -1.48
CA ASN A 251 10.97 -16.97 -0.68
C ASN A 251 10.11 -17.47 0.49
#